data_AF-A0A519NEZ6-F1
#
_entry.id   AF-A0A519NEZ6-F1
#
_cell.length_a   1.000
_cell.length_b   1.000
_cell.length_c   1.000
_cell.angle_alpha   90.00
_cell.angle_beta   90.00
_cell.angle_gamma   90.00
#
_symmetry.space_group_name_H-M   'P 1'
#
loop_
_entity.id
_entity.type
_entity.pdbx_description
1 polymer ?
#
loop_
_entity_poly.entity_id
_entity_poly.type
_entity_poly.pdbx_seq_one_letter_code
_entity_poly.pdbx_strand_id
1 'polypeptide(L)'
;MKKSTANSEHYKWGENCDGWQLLKSDTLSVISEKMPSGASEILHYHAKSQQVFYVLSGEATFEIEGEIVVVPANESLHIPKKVWHKIKNESEEDLTFLVISEPDTKGDRIELLEFSDEHQTHVKNLNYEWLEKYFKVEAGDERSLADPRGQIIEKGGFVWVVRIDGQIVATVSLLKKLNGDFELGKMAVSEDFQGFGIGQMLIKHSFTKAKELGISKLFLYSNIILSPAIHLYRKFGFVETELESGLYDRANIKMVKNF
;
A
#
# COMPACT_ATOMS: atom_id res chain seq x y z
N MET A 1 -12.81 -35.87 0.48
CA MET A 1 -13.27 -35.95 1.89
C MET A 1 -14.10 -34.71 2.20
N LYS A 2 -15.13 -34.80 3.04
CA LYS A 2 -15.97 -33.64 3.43
C LYS A 2 -15.22 -32.73 4.41
N LYS A 3 -15.26 -31.42 4.18
CA LYS A 3 -14.60 -30.38 4.99
C LYS A 3 -15.63 -29.41 5.61
N SER A 4 -15.31 -28.90 6.78
CA SER A 4 -16.13 -27.97 7.59
C SER A 4 -15.24 -27.26 8.61
N THR A 5 -15.75 -26.24 9.28
CA THR A 5 -15.03 -25.57 10.39
C THR A 5 -14.74 -26.50 11.58
N ALA A 6 -15.52 -27.58 11.76
CA ALA A 6 -15.32 -28.56 12.84
C ALA A 6 -14.16 -29.56 12.60
N ASN A 7 -13.66 -29.68 11.36
CA ASN A 7 -12.67 -30.70 10.99
C ASN A 7 -11.56 -30.21 10.04
N SER A 8 -11.41 -28.89 9.92
CA SER A 8 -10.39 -28.26 9.09
C SER A 8 -9.28 -27.66 9.95
N GLU A 9 -8.10 -27.50 9.36
CA GLU A 9 -7.01 -26.76 10.00
C GLU A 9 -7.47 -25.34 10.29
N HIS A 10 -7.31 -24.92 11.55
CA HIS A 10 -7.77 -23.64 12.07
C HIS A 10 -6.57 -22.77 12.45
N TYR A 11 -6.65 -21.47 12.17
CA TYR A 11 -5.66 -20.49 12.56
C TYR A 11 -6.30 -19.13 12.84
N LYS A 12 -5.58 -18.29 13.58
CA LYS A 12 -5.93 -16.89 13.81
C LYS A 12 -5.10 -15.99 12.91
N TRP A 13 -5.69 -14.88 12.46
CA TRP A 13 -5.01 -13.86 11.67
C TRP A 13 -5.58 -12.47 11.99
N GLY A 14 -4.81 -11.41 11.66
CA GLY A 14 -5.19 -10.02 11.85
C GLY A 14 -5.71 -9.72 13.26
N GLU A 15 -6.84 -9.02 13.32
CA GLU A 15 -7.50 -8.60 14.57
C GLU A 15 -8.41 -9.72 15.12
N ASN A 16 -7.79 -10.86 15.48
CA ASN A 16 -8.44 -12.04 16.05
C ASN A 16 -9.46 -12.74 15.13
N CYS A 17 -9.32 -12.58 13.82
CA CYS A 17 -10.12 -13.28 12.82
C CYS A 17 -9.78 -14.78 12.83
N ASP A 18 -10.77 -15.62 12.53
CA ASP A 18 -10.62 -17.06 12.40
C ASP A 18 -10.56 -17.47 10.93
N GLY A 19 -9.68 -18.41 10.59
CA GLY A 19 -9.63 -19.05 9.27
C GLY A 19 -9.64 -20.58 9.37
N TRP A 20 -10.44 -21.22 8.52
CA TRP A 20 -10.53 -22.68 8.40
C TRP A 20 -10.25 -23.13 6.96
N GLN A 21 -9.20 -23.93 6.77
CA GLN A 21 -8.76 -24.38 5.45
C GLN A 21 -9.66 -25.51 4.91
N LEU A 22 -10.63 -25.14 4.07
CA LEU A 22 -11.57 -26.10 3.45
C LEU A 22 -10.93 -26.82 2.27
N LEU A 23 -10.05 -26.15 1.52
CA LEU A 23 -9.21 -26.73 0.48
C LEU A 23 -7.86 -25.99 0.42
N LYS A 24 -6.77 -26.74 0.29
CA LYS A 24 -5.42 -26.22 0.09
C LYS A 24 -4.68 -27.06 -0.94
N SER A 25 -4.30 -26.41 -2.03
CA SER A 25 -3.50 -26.95 -3.12
C SER A 25 -2.79 -25.80 -3.82
N ASP A 26 -1.75 -26.08 -4.59
CA ASP A 26 -0.99 -25.04 -5.31
C ASP A 26 -1.85 -24.29 -6.34
N THR A 27 -2.94 -24.89 -6.83
CA THR A 27 -3.80 -24.33 -7.89
C THR A 27 -5.10 -23.72 -7.36
N LEU A 28 -5.50 -24.03 -6.13
CA LEU A 28 -6.77 -23.58 -5.56
C LEU A 28 -6.72 -23.63 -4.04
N SER A 29 -7.10 -22.52 -3.41
CA SER A 29 -7.34 -22.43 -1.97
C SER A 29 -8.77 -22.01 -1.70
N VAL A 30 -9.41 -22.64 -0.70
CA VAL A 30 -10.73 -22.25 -0.19
C VAL A 30 -10.65 -22.19 1.31
N ILE A 31 -10.93 -21.02 1.87
CA ILE A 31 -10.88 -20.76 3.31
C ILE A 31 -12.23 -20.22 3.72
N SER A 32 -12.80 -20.76 4.79
CA SER A 32 -13.90 -20.12 5.50
C SER A 32 -13.31 -19.22 6.56
N GLU A 33 -13.79 -17.99 6.65
CA GLU A 33 -13.29 -17.02 7.61
C GLU A 33 -14.42 -16.41 8.43
N LYS A 34 -14.11 -16.06 9.67
CA LYS A 34 -14.95 -15.27 10.56
C LYS A 34 -14.17 -14.05 11.00
N MET A 35 -14.73 -12.88 10.73
CA MET A 35 -14.15 -11.57 11.03
C MET A 35 -15.02 -10.86 12.07
N PRO A 36 -14.49 -10.59 13.28
CA PRO A 36 -15.23 -9.86 14.31
C PRO A 36 -15.67 -8.46 13.87
N SER A 37 -16.67 -7.91 14.55
CA SER A 37 -17.06 -6.50 14.38
C SER A 37 -15.86 -5.57 14.60
N GLY A 38 -15.73 -4.55 13.75
CA GLY A 38 -14.66 -3.56 13.75
C GLY A 38 -13.33 -4.06 13.19
N ALA A 39 -13.19 -5.36 12.92
CA ALA A 39 -11.93 -5.92 12.44
C ALA A 39 -11.64 -5.55 10.98
N SER A 40 -10.36 -5.48 10.65
CA SER A 40 -9.88 -5.01 9.36
C SER A 40 -8.63 -5.77 8.90
N GLU A 41 -8.54 -6.05 7.60
CA GLU A 41 -7.32 -6.58 7.00
C GLU A 41 -6.35 -5.45 6.60
N ILE A 42 -5.09 -5.78 6.36
CA ILE A 42 -4.08 -4.90 5.77
C ILE A 42 -4.38 -4.71 4.28
N LEU A 43 -4.20 -3.50 3.76
CA LEU A 43 -4.34 -3.24 2.33
C LEU A 43 -3.27 -4.00 1.54
N HIS A 44 -3.68 -4.83 0.59
CA HIS A 44 -2.76 -5.68 -0.17
C HIS A 44 -3.26 -5.96 -1.59
N TYR A 45 -2.42 -6.62 -2.38
CA TYR A 45 -2.83 -7.30 -3.60
C TYR A 45 -2.07 -8.61 -3.78
N HIS A 46 -2.55 -9.40 -4.75
CA HIS A 46 -1.95 -10.65 -5.18
C HIS A 46 -1.34 -10.51 -6.59
N ALA A 47 -0.05 -10.83 -6.74
CA ALA A 47 0.64 -10.65 -8.02
C ALA A 47 0.20 -11.66 -9.09
N LYS A 48 -0.14 -12.87 -8.67
CA LYS A 48 -0.55 -13.99 -9.53
C LYS A 48 -2.01 -14.36 -9.30
N SER A 49 -2.45 -14.39 -8.05
CA SER A 49 -3.74 -14.95 -7.66
C SER A 49 -4.87 -13.96 -7.83
N GLN A 50 -6.00 -14.47 -8.30
CA GLN A 50 -7.29 -13.80 -8.21
C GLN A 50 -8.08 -14.39 -7.05
N GLN A 51 -9.02 -13.61 -6.51
CA GLN A 51 -9.83 -14.05 -5.38
C GLN A 51 -11.31 -13.80 -5.61
N VAL A 52 -12.15 -14.70 -5.12
CA VAL A 52 -13.59 -14.50 -4.99
C VAL A 52 -13.94 -14.59 -3.51
N PHE A 53 -14.58 -13.54 -3.01
CA PHE A 53 -15.17 -13.51 -1.68
C PHE A 53 -16.66 -13.85 -1.82
N TYR A 54 -17.18 -14.73 -0.98
CA TYR A 54 -18.61 -15.02 -0.91
C TYR A 54 -19.09 -14.85 0.53
N VAL A 55 -19.97 -13.89 0.77
CA VAL A 55 -20.43 -13.57 2.13
C VAL A 55 -21.50 -14.56 2.55
N LEU A 56 -21.26 -15.28 3.64
CA LEU A 56 -22.17 -16.29 4.19
C LEU A 56 -23.15 -15.67 5.19
N SER A 57 -22.67 -14.75 6.02
CA SER A 57 -23.46 -14.04 7.04
C SER A 57 -22.81 -12.70 7.35
N GLY A 58 -23.62 -11.69 7.68
CA GLY A 58 -23.16 -10.32 7.93
C GLY A 58 -23.03 -9.49 6.64
N GLU A 59 -22.29 -8.40 6.74
CA GLU A 59 -22.03 -7.46 5.65
C GLU A 59 -20.54 -7.13 5.62
N ALA A 60 -19.90 -7.30 4.45
CA ALA A 60 -18.50 -7.00 4.26
C ALA A 60 -18.33 -5.63 3.59
N THR A 61 -17.45 -4.79 4.13
CA THR A 61 -16.99 -3.58 3.45
C THR A 61 -15.65 -3.86 2.79
N PHE A 62 -15.56 -3.66 1.47
CA PHE A 62 -14.31 -3.70 0.74
C PHE A 62 -13.87 -2.29 0.36
N GLU A 63 -12.58 -2.02 0.51
CA GLU A 63 -11.90 -0.89 -0.11
C GLU A 63 -11.10 -1.43 -1.30
N ILE A 64 -11.43 -0.99 -2.51
CA ILE A 64 -10.84 -1.48 -3.77
C ILE A 64 -10.38 -0.29 -4.60
N GLU A 65 -9.06 -0.17 -4.82
CA GLU A 65 -8.46 0.97 -5.53
C GLU A 65 -8.94 2.34 -5.01
N GLY A 66 -9.24 2.43 -3.71
CA GLY A 66 -9.74 3.64 -3.04
C GLY A 66 -11.25 3.85 -3.09
N GLU A 67 -12.00 2.96 -3.74
CA GLU A 67 -13.47 2.98 -3.76
C GLU A 67 -14.05 1.98 -2.75
N ILE A 68 -15.19 2.31 -2.14
CA ILE A 68 -15.86 1.47 -1.16
C ILE A 68 -16.95 0.63 -1.83
N VAL A 69 -16.94 -0.68 -1.56
CA VAL A 69 -17.93 -1.64 -2.05
C VAL A 69 -18.47 -2.43 -0.86
N VAL A 70 -19.78 -2.37 -0.63
CA VAL A 70 -20.47 -3.14 0.40
C VAL A 70 -21.02 -4.42 -0.20
N VAL A 71 -20.81 -5.55 0.46
CA VAL A 71 -21.23 -6.88 -0.01
C VAL A 71 -22.03 -7.57 1.12
N PRO A 72 -23.37 -7.65 0.99
CA PRO A 72 -24.21 -8.31 1.98
C PRO A 72 -24.14 -9.84 1.86
N ALA A 73 -24.72 -10.53 2.85
CA ALA A 73 -24.84 -11.98 2.83
C ALA A 73 -25.53 -12.53 1.57
N ASN A 74 -25.01 -13.65 1.07
CA ASN A 74 -25.38 -14.33 -0.17
C ASN A 74 -24.96 -13.63 -1.46
N GLU A 75 -24.09 -12.63 -1.37
CA GLU A 75 -23.44 -12.02 -2.53
C GLU A 75 -21.95 -12.36 -2.59
N SER A 76 -21.37 -12.15 -3.77
CA SER A 76 -19.95 -12.42 -4.03
C SER A 76 -19.25 -11.23 -4.65
N LEU A 77 -17.97 -11.08 -4.36
CA LEU A 77 -17.11 -10.08 -4.96
C LEU A 77 -15.85 -10.73 -5.54
N HIS A 78 -15.59 -10.45 -6.81
CA HIS A 78 -14.36 -10.87 -7.49
C HIS A 78 -13.30 -9.78 -7.40
N ILE A 79 -12.12 -10.16 -6.92
CA ILE A 79 -10.91 -9.35 -6.89
C ILE A 79 -9.92 -9.93 -7.91
N PRO A 80 -9.71 -9.26 -9.05
CA PRO A 80 -8.69 -9.66 -10.01
C PRO A 80 -7.27 -9.55 -9.40
N LYS A 81 -6.33 -10.32 -9.94
CA LYS A 81 -4.90 -10.13 -9.61
C LYS A 81 -4.46 -8.68 -9.85
N LYS A 82 -3.50 -8.22 -9.06
CA LYS A 82 -2.94 -6.86 -9.12
C LYS A 82 -3.95 -5.74 -8.87
N VAL A 83 -5.07 -6.06 -8.21
CA VAL A 83 -6.03 -5.09 -7.70
C VAL A 83 -5.83 -4.95 -6.19
N TRP A 84 -5.62 -3.72 -5.76
CA TRP A 84 -5.50 -3.40 -4.34
C TRP A 84 -6.85 -3.52 -3.69
N HIS A 85 -6.88 -4.27 -2.59
CA HIS A 85 -8.10 -4.50 -1.87
C HIS A 85 -7.82 -4.69 -0.38
N LYS A 86 -8.85 -4.37 0.40
CA LYS A 86 -8.89 -4.57 1.84
C LYS A 86 -10.33 -4.88 2.22
N ILE A 87 -10.53 -5.97 2.96
CA ILE A 87 -11.82 -6.28 3.59
C ILE A 87 -11.84 -5.73 5.01
N LYS A 88 -13.00 -5.20 5.41
CA LYS A 88 -13.31 -4.68 6.75
C LYS A 88 -14.68 -5.22 7.16
N ASN A 89 -14.89 -5.40 8.46
CA ASN A 89 -16.21 -5.58 9.04
C ASN A 89 -16.58 -4.32 9.82
N GLU A 90 -17.34 -3.42 9.18
CA GLU A 90 -17.81 -2.17 9.80
C GLU A 90 -19.19 -2.34 10.48
N SER A 91 -19.75 -3.55 10.46
CA SER A 91 -21.01 -3.87 11.11
C SER A 91 -20.81 -4.23 12.59
N GLU A 92 -21.88 -4.22 13.37
CA GLU A 92 -21.88 -4.62 14.79
C GLU A 92 -21.89 -6.15 15.00
N GLU A 93 -22.09 -6.92 13.93
CA GLU A 93 -22.19 -8.38 13.98
C GLU A 93 -20.93 -9.05 13.41
N ASP A 94 -20.71 -10.31 13.77
CA ASP A 94 -19.62 -11.09 13.18
C ASP A 94 -19.89 -11.37 11.69
N LEU A 95 -18.91 -11.06 10.85
CA LEU A 95 -18.92 -11.36 9.42
C LEU A 95 -18.37 -12.77 9.20
N THR A 96 -19.06 -13.58 8.39
CA THR A 96 -18.56 -14.90 7.96
C THR A 96 -18.58 -14.98 6.45
N PHE A 97 -17.49 -15.43 5.83
CA PHE A 97 -17.36 -15.49 4.38
C PHE A 97 -16.44 -16.64 3.93
N LEU A 98 -16.48 -16.94 2.64
CA LEU A 98 -15.46 -17.73 1.97
C LEU A 98 -14.52 -16.80 1.23
N VAL A 99 -13.22 -17.07 1.29
CA VAL A 99 -12.24 -16.55 0.34
C VAL A 99 -11.70 -17.71 -0.49
N ILE A 100 -11.85 -17.58 -1.80
CA ILE A 100 -11.47 -18.58 -2.80
C ILE A 100 -10.38 -17.96 -3.64
N SER A 101 -9.20 -18.59 -3.69
CA SER A 101 -8.04 -18.06 -4.42
C SER A 101 -7.57 -19.03 -5.50
N GLU A 102 -7.27 -18.51 -6.69
CA GLU A 102 -6.68 -19.27 -7.79
C GLU A 102 -5.51 -18.48 -8.43
N PRO A 103 -4.26 -19.03 -8.44
CA PRO A 103 -3.78 -20.15 -7.62
C PRO A 103 -3.82 -19.84 -6.11
N ASP A 104 -3.15 -20.63 -5.27
CA ASP A 104 -2.99 -20.25 -3.86
C ASP A 104 -2.26 -18.90 -3.70
N THR A 105 -2.23 -18.37 -2.47
CA THR A 105 -1.66 -17.04 -2.19
C THR A 105 -0.25 -17.09 -1.59
N LYS A 106 0.40 -18.25 -1.58
CA LYS A 106 1.68 -18.43 -0.88
C LYS A 106 2.79 -17.65 -1.58
N GLY A 107 3.38 -16.69 -0.87
CA GLY A 107 4.43 -15.81 -1.40
C GLY A 107 3.93 -14.91 -2.55
N ASP A 108 2.63 -14.66 -2.60
CA ASP A 108 2.01 -13.86 -3.66
C ASP A 108 1.45 -12.51 -3.16
N ARG A 109 1.51 -12.27 -1.85
CA ARG A 109 0.89 -11.12 -1.20
C ARG A 109 1.89 -9.97 -1.08
N ILE A 110 1.45 -8.78 -1.48
CA ILE A 110 2.20 -7.52 -1.36
C ILE A 110 1.35 -6.56 -0.54
N GLU A 111 1.90 -6.12 0.58
CA GLU A 111 1.15 -5.41 1.61
C GLU A 111 1.63 -3.97 1.72
N LEU A 112 0.69 -3.04 1.88
CA LEU A 112 0.95 -1.65 2.18
C LEU A 112 0.68 -1.38 3.66
N LEU A 113 1.71 -0.95 4.38
CA LEU A 113 1.65 -0.68 5.81
C LEU A 113 1.80 0.81 6.07
N GLU A 114 1.06 1.32 7.04
CA GLU A 114 1.37 2.62 7.63
C GLU A 114 2.68 2.57 8.40
N PHE A 115 3.39 3.69 8.45
CA PHE A 115 4.63 3.77 9.19
C PHE A 115 4.43 3.57 10.70
N SER A 116 5.39 2.87 11.29
CA SER A 116 5.61 2.71 12.72
C SER A 116 7.12 2.79 12.96
N ASP A 117 7.55 2.97 14.21
CA ASP A 117 8.98 3.17 14.50
C ASP A 117 9.87 1.98 14.14
N GLU A 118 9.31 0.77 14.06
CA GLU A 118 10.03 -0.42 13.61
C GLU A 118 10.48 -0.32 12.14
N HIS A 119 9.83 0.54 11.35
CA HIS A 119 10.11 0.75 9.94
C HIS A 119 11.21 1.81 9.70
N GLN A 120 11.61 2.58 10.73
CA GLN A 120 12.53 3.72 10.60
C GLN A 120 13.82 3.36 9.85
N THR A 121 14.50 2.30 10.29
CA THR A 121 15.75 1.85 9.67
C THR A 121 15.55 1.42 8.22
N HIS A 122 14.43 0.76 7.91
CA HIS A 122 14.11 0.32 6.56
C HIS A 122 13.86 1.51 5.62
N VAL A 123 13.07 2.50 6.06
CA VAL A 123 12.81 3.73 5.29
C VAL A 123 14.11 4.48 5.02
N LYS A 124 14.99 4.57 6.02
CA LYS A 124 16.32 5.18 5.88
C LYS A 124 17.16 4.43 4.85
N ASN A 125 17.35 3.12 5.01
CA ASN A 125 18.23 2.33 4.15
C ASN A 125 17.78 2.36 2.69
N LEU A 126 16.50 2.14 2.41
CA LEU A 126 15.97 2.18 1.04
C LEU A 126 16.22 3.53 0.35
N ASN A 127 16.07 4.63 1.07
CA ASN A 127 16.34 5.95 0.52
C ASN A 127 17.86 6.24 0.40
N TYR A 128 18.68 5.79 1.35
CA TYR A 128 20.13 5.96 1.30
C TYR A 128 20.75 5.18 0.14
N GLU A 129 20.39 3.91 -0.05
CA GLU A 129 20.86 3.09 -1.18
C GLU A 129 20.59 3.79 -2.52
N TRP A 130 19.38 4.33 -2.68
CA TRP A 130 19.02 5.09 -3.87
C TRP A 130 19.79 6.41 -4.00
N LEU A 131 19.91 7.16 -2.89
CA LEU A 131 20.62 8.44 -2.87
C LEU A 131 22.10 8.25 -3.18
N GLU A 132 22.79 7.29 -2.57
CA GLU A 132 24.21 7.02 -2.77
C GLU A 132 24.52 6.47 -4.16
N LYS A 133 23.58 5.74 -4.78
CA LYS A 133 23.74 5.22 -6.14
C LYS A 133 23.72 6.32 -7.21
N TYR A 134 22.83 7.30 -7.07
CA TYR A 134 22.57 8.29 -8.13
C TYR A 134 23.00 9.72 -7.78
N PHE A 135 23.10 10.05 -6.49
CA PHE A 135 23.29 11.40 -5.98
C PHE A 135 24.16 11.40 -4.70
N LYS A 136 24.11 12.50 -3.94
CA LYS A 136 24.65 12.60 -2.59
C LYS A 136 23.49 12.68 -1.61
N VAL A 137 23.68 12.17 -0.39
CA VAL A 137 22.73 12.40 0.71
C VAL A 137 22.84 13.87 1.13
N GLU A 138 21.74 14.62 1.04
CA GLU A 138 21.70 16.03 1.45
C GLU A 138 21.25 16.16 2.91
N ALA A 139 21.59 17.26 3.58
CA ALA A 139 21.27 17.46 5.00
C ALA A 139 19.74 17.39 5.29
N GLY A 140 18.91 17.81 4.33
CA GLY A 140 17.47 17.66 4.42
C GLY A 140 17.02 16.19 4.38
N ASP A 141 17.71 15.35 3.61
CA ASP A 141 17.45 13.92 3.56
C ASP A 141 17.81 13.25 4.88
N GLU A 142 19.03 13.48 5.35
CA GLU A 142 19.52 12.92 6.61
C GLU A 142 18.58 13.23 7.78
N ARG A 143 18.18 14.50 7.96
CA ARG A 143 17.24 14.88 9.03
C ARG A 143 15.93 14.10 8.93
N SER A 144 15.30 14.09 7.75
CA SER A 144 13.99 13.45 7.57
C SER A 144 14.03 11.92 7.71
N LEU A 145 15.13 11.29 7.31
CA LEU A 145 15.28 9.83 7.32
C LEU A 145 15.83 9.32 8.67
N ALA A 146 16.55 10.16 9.40
CA ALA A 146 16.98 9.86 10.77
C ALA A 146 15.82 9.86 11.77
N ASP A 147 14.76 10.63 11.52
CA ASP A 147 13.57 10.72 12.38
C ASP A 147 12.29 10.95 11.56
N PRO A 148 11.78 9.92 10.84
CA PRO A 148 10.55 10.07 10.07
C PRO A 148 9.33 10.42 10.92
N ARG A 149 9.28 9.97 12.18
CA ARG A 149 8.20 10.29 13.12
C ARG A 149 8.13 11.80 13.36
N GLY A 150 9.19 12.39 13.92
CA GLY A 150 9.20 13.82 14.27
C GLY A 150 9.30 14.72 13.04
N GLN A 151 9.96 14.28 11.97
CA GLN A 151 10.15 15.13 10.79
C GLN A 151 9.02 15.06 9.76
N ILE A 152 8.22 13.99 9.72
CA ILE A 152 7.15 13.80 8.73
C ILE A 152 5.81 13.62 9.44
N ILE A 153 5.66 12.58 10.26
CA ILE A 153 4.36 12.19 10.85
C ILE A 153 3.81 13.27 11.78
N GLU A 154 4.57 13.72 12.77
CA GLU A 154 4.14 14.73 13.74
C GLU A 154 3.89 16.11 13.12
N LYS A 155 4.43 16.35 11.93
CA LYS A 155 4.16 17.56 11.13
C LYS A 155 2.89 17.43 10.27
N GLY A 156 2.15 16.34 10.40
CA GLY A 156 0.94 16.05 9.63
C GLY A 156 1.21 15.50 8.23
N GLY A 157 2.42 14.96 8.00
CA GLY A 157 2.74 14.16 6.84
C GLY A 157 2.45 12.67 7.03
N PHE A 158 2.73 11.87 6.01
CA PHE A 158 2.45 10.44 5.97
C PHE A 158 3.64 9.68 5.41
N VAL A 159 3.84 8.46 5.90
CA VAL A 159 4.84 7.53 5.39
C VAL A 159 4.17 6.16 5.29
N TRP A 160 4.35 5.49 4.16
CA TRP A 160 3.95 4.10 3.98
C TRP A 160 5.12 3.26 3.53
N VAL A 161 5.10 1.99 3.90
CA VAL A 161 6.09 1.00 3.50
C VAL A 161 5.41 -0.20 2.87
N VAL A 162 6.13 -0.88 1.99
CA VAL A 162 5.64 -2.08 1.30
C VAL A 162 6.35 -3.30 1.84
N ARG A 163 5.57 -4.29 2.26
CA ARG A 163 6.07 -5.57 2.74
C ARG A 163 5.77 -6.69 1.75
N ILE A 164 6.79 -7.50 1.46
CA ILE A 164 6.68 -8.74 0.66
C ILE A 164 7.47 -9.82 1.41
N ASP A 165 6.84 -10.96 1.69
CA ASP A 165 7.46 -12.09 2.41
C ASP A 165 8.19 -11.68 3.71
N GLY A 166 7.62 -10.73 4.45
CA GLY A 166 8.18 -10.22 5.70
C GLY A 166 9.29 -9.17 5.55
N GLN A 167 9.74 -8.88 4.32
CA GLN A 167 10.75 -7.88 4.03
C GLN A 167 10.11 -6.54 3.63
N ILE A 168 10.62 -5.43 4.18
CA ILE A 168 10.28 -4.08 3.70
C ILE A 168 11.08 -3.78 2.44
N VAL A 169 10.39 -3.59 1.32
CA VAL A 169 11.01 -3.49 -0.02
C VAL A 169 10.79 -2.13 -0.67
N ALA A 170 9.87 -1.32 -0.17
CA ALA A 170 9.63 0.02 -0.71
C ALA A 170 9.06 0.97 0.34
N THR A 171 9.13 2.26 0.05
CA THR A 171 8.58 3.35 0.88
C THR A 171 8.13 4.51 0.00
N VAL A 172 7.19 5.31 0.50
CA VAL A 172 6.81 6.63 -0.03
C VAL A 172 6.37 7.53 1.12
N SER A 173 6.54 8.84 0.95
CA SER A 173 6.07 9.82 1.92
C SER A 173 5.30 10.97 1.26
N LEU A 174 4.29 11.45 1.97
CA LEU A 174 3.67 12.75 1.73
C LEU A 174 4.17 13.73 2.80
N LEU A 175 5.04 14.66 2.41
CA LEU A 175 5.64 15.64 3.31
C LEU A 175 4.83 16.93 3.29
N LYS A 176 4.16 17.24 4.40
CA LYS A 176 3.42 18.49 4.57
C LYS A 176 4.38 19.68 4.63
N LYS A 177 4.11 20.73 3.84
CA LYS A 177 4.85 21.99 3.83
C LYS A 177 4.15 23.06 4.65
N LEU A 178 4.90 24.10 5.00
CA LEU A 178 4.39 25.22 5.81
C LEU A 178 3.23 25.97 5.15
N ASN A 179 3.20 26.02 3.81
CA ASN A 179 2.13 26.64 3.05
C ASN A 179 0.88 25.73 2.91
N GLY A 180 0.88 24.55 3.53
CA GLY A 180 -0.22 23.58 3.46
C GLY A 180 -0.17 22.61 2.28
N ASP A 181 0.72 22.83 1.30
CA ASP A 181 0.92 21.91 0.19
C ASP A 181 1.61 20.62 0.67
N PHE A 182 1.49 19.55 -0.12
CA PHE A 182 2.15 18.28 0.15
C PHE A 182 3.12 17.91 -0.98
N GLU A 183 4.33 17.49 -0.58
CA GLU A 183 5.32 16.92 -1.47
C GLU A 183 5.22 15.39 -1.46
N LEU A 184 5.15 14.75 -2.62
CA LEU A 184 5.39 13.33 -2.76
C LEU A 184 6.90 13.12 -2.86
N GLY A 185 7.48 12.44 -1.87
CA GLY A 185 8.91 12.28 -1.74
C GLY A 185 9.29 11.02 -0.98
N LYS A 186 10.60 10.85 -0.78
CA LYS A 186 11.19 9.68 -0.08
C LYS A 186 10.72 8.35 -0.66
N MET A 187 10.44 8.35 -1.95
CA MET A 187 9.93 7.21 -2.67
C MET A 187 11.09 6.35 -3.16
N ALA A 188 11.19 5.14 -2.66
CA ALA A 188 12.22 4.18 -3.05
C ALA A 188 11.64 2.77 -3.14
N VAL A 189 12.12 2.00 -4.10
CA VAL A 189 11.79 0.57 -4.29
C VAL A 189 13.10 -0.17 -4.50
N SER A 190 13.34 -1.19 -3.68
CA SER A 190 14.49 -2.09 -3.80
C SER A 190 14.60 -2.67 -5.22
N GLU A 191 15.82 -2.78 -5.74
CA GLU A 191 16.09 -3.15 -7.15
C GLU A 191 15.47 -4.48 -7.56
N ASP A 192 15.51 -5.47 -6.66
CA ASP A 192 14.94 -6.80 -6.87
C ASP A 192 13.41 -6.78 -7.06
N PHE A 193 12.76 -5.69 -6.63
CA PHE A 193 11.32 -5.50 -6.65
C PHE A 193 10.86 -4.36 -7.60
N GLN A 194 11.78 -3.82 -8.40
CA GLN A 194 11.43 -2.87 -9.46
C GLN A 194 10.74 -3.58 -10.64
N GLY A 195 9.92 -2.85 -11.39
CA GLY A 195 9.16 -3.41 -12.52
C GLY A 195 7.90 -4.20 -12.14
N PHE A 196 7.69 -4.52 -10.86
CA PHE A 196 6.47 -5.21 -10.38
C PHE A 196 5.26 -4.29 -10.19
N GLY A 197 5.38 -2.99 -10.48
CA GLY A 197 4.30 -2.02 -10.36
C GLY A 197 4.13 -1.40 -8.97
N ILE A 198 5.00 -1.71 -8.01
CA ILE A 198 4.98 -1.15 -6.64
C ILE A 198 4.97 0.39 -6.65
N GLY A 199 5.83 1.02 -7.46
CA GLY A 199 5.84 2.47 -7.54
C GLY A 199 4.55 3.09 -8.07
N GLN A 200 3.86 2.40 -9.00
CA GLN A 200 2.55 2.83 -9.51
C GLN A 200 1.50 2.81 -8.39
N MET A 201 1.53 1.79 -7.55
CA MET A 201 0.65 1.74 -6.38
C MET A 201 0.95 2.87 -5.41
N LEU A 202 2.21 3.05 -5.00
CA LEU A 202 2.54 4.06 -4.00
C LEU A 202 2.02 5.45 -4.40
N ILE A 203 2.05 5.77 -5.71
CA ILE A 203 1.44 6.99 -6.26
C ILE A 203 -0.09 6.96 -6.16
N LYS A 204 -0.75 5.89 -6.59
CA LYS A 204 -2.22 5.76 -6.48
C LYS A 204 -2.70 5.91 -5.04
N HIS A 205 -2.05 5.22 -4.10
CA HIS A 205 -2.35 5.33 -2.68
C HIS A 205 -2.15 6.76 -2.16
N SER A 206 -1.06 7.41 -2.57
CA SER A 206 -0.82 8.82 -2.25
C SER A 206 -1.93 9.73 -2.79
N PHE A 207 -2.53 9.39 -3.93
CA PHE A 207 -3.66 10.14 -4.50
C PHE A 207 -4.97 9.92 -3.74
N THR A 208 -5.25 8.66 -3.36
CA THR A 208 -6.39 8.35 -2.47
C THR A 208 -6.26 9.15 -1.18
N LYS A 209 -5.08 9.15 -0.56
CA LYS A 209 -4.84 9.93 0.66
C LYS A 209 -4.97 11.44 0.42
N ALA A 210 -4.50 11.94 -0.72
CA ALA A 210 -4.67 13.35 -1.06
C ALA A 210 -6.15 13.76 -1.18
N LYS A 211 -6.98 12.91 -1.82
CA LYS A 211 -8.43 13.11 -1.95
C LYS A 211 -9.12 13.09 -0.59
N GLU A 212 -8.80 12.14 0.28
CA GLU A 212 -9.33 12.05 1.66
C GLU A 212 -9.06 13.33 2.46
N LEU A 213 -7.86 13.90 2.30
CA LEU A 213 -7.43 15.11 3.01
C LEU A 213 -7.92 16.41 2.36
N GLY A 214 -8.60 16.34 1.22
CA GLY A 214 -9.00 17.52 0.46
C GLY A 214 -7.82 18.32 -0.11
N ILE A 215 -6.70 17.65 -0.38
CA ILE A 215 -5.50 18.29 -0.96
C ILE A 215 -5.77 18.57 -2.45
N SER A 216 -5.72 19.84 -2.84
CA SER A 216 -5.95 20.26 -4.23
C SER A 216 -4.74 20.05 -5.14
N LYS A 217 -3.55 19.86 -4.57
CA LYS A 217 -2.28 19.81 -5.30
C LYS A 217 -1.22 18.97 -4.59
N LEU A 218 -0.61 18.05 -5.33
CA LEU A 218 0.63 17.37 -4.95
C LEU A 218 1.77 17.81 -5.87
N PHE A 219 2.96 18.00 -5.33
CA PHE A 219 4.15 18.24 -6.14
C PHE A 219 5.28 17.29 -5.75
N LEU A 220 6.29 17.20 -6.60
CA LEU A 220 7.50 16.43 -6.35
C LEU A 220 8.71 17.08 -6.99
N TYR A 221 9.89 16.77 -6.45
CA TYR A 221 11.18 17.07 -7.07
C TYR A 221 11.82 15.79 -7.56
N SER A 222 12.46 15.85 -8.71
CA SER A 222 13.17 14.71 -9.28
C SER A 222 14.36 15.18 -10.13
N ASN A 223 14.96 14.24 -10.83
CA ASN A 223 16.02 14.50 -11.79
C ASN A 223 15.72 13.78 -13.10
N ILE A 224 15.87 14.47 -14.24
CA ILE A 224 15.59 13.93 -15.57
C ILE A 224 16.42 12.67 -15.93
N ILE A 225 17.57 12.44 -15.27
CA ILE A 225 18.35 11.21 -15.46
C ILE A 225 17.57 9.97 -15.00
N LEU A 226 16.63 10.14 -14.08
CA LEU A 226 15.76 9.09 -13.54
C LEU A 226 14.56 8.85 -14.47
N SER A 227 14.85 8.55 -15.74
CA SER A 227 13.83 8.40 -16.79
C SER A 227 12.66 7.47 -16.41
N PRO A 228 12.86 6.33 -15.70
CA PRO A 228 11.74 5.51 -15.23
C PRO A 228 10.77 6.25 -14.28
N ALA A 229 11.29 7.03 -13.33
CA ALA A 229 10.48 7.80 -12.39
C ALA A 229 9.75 8.93 -13.10
N ILE A 230 10.42 9.66 -14.00
CA ILE A 230 9.79 10.74 -14.78
C ILE A 230 8.66 10.21 -15.66
N HIS A 231 8.86 9.07 -16.34
CA HIS A 231 7.80 8.44 -17.14
C HIS A 231 6.62 8.03 -16.26
N LEU A 232 6.90 7.45 -15.09
CA LEU A 232 5.89 7.10 -14.11
C LEU A 232 5.07 8.31 -13.66
N TYR A 233 5.71 9.41 -13.26
CA TYR A 233 5.00 10.62 -12.82
C TYR A 233 4.14 11.21 -13.94
N ARG A 234 4.66 11.30 -15.18
CA ARG A 234 3.90 11.76 -16.35
C ARG A 234 2.67 10.88 -16.61
N LYS A 235 2.82 9.55 -16.53
CA LYS A 235 1.71 8.59 -16.67
C LYS A 235 0.59 8.85 -15.67
N PHE A 236 0.92 9.29 -14.46
CA PHE A 236 -0.04 9.62 -13.40
C PHE A 236 -0.51 11.08 -13.41
N GLY A 237 -0.22 11.82 -14.48
CA GLY A 237 -0.74 13.18 -14.70
C GLY A 237 0.03 14.27 -13.98
N PHE A 238 1.24 14.00 -13.51
CA PHE A 238 2.14 15.07 -13.10
C PHE A 238 2.65 15.81 -14.34
N VAL A 239 2.61 17.13 -14.30
CA VAL A 239 3.15 18.02 -15.33
C VAL A 239 4.33 18.80 -14.78
N GLU A 240 5.30 19.11 -15.64
CA GLU A 240 6.45 19.92 -15.28
C GLU A 240 6.02 21.36 -14.97
N THR A 241 6.68 21.98 -13.99
CA THR A 241 6.46 23.38 -13.60
C THR A 241 7.81 24.04 -13.29
N GLU A 242 7.80 25.36 -13.11
CA GLU A 242 8.99 26.12 -12.76
C GLU A 242 9.65 25.56 -11.49
N LEU A 243 10.95 25.29 -11.59
CA LEU A 243 11.76 24.80 -10.49
C LEU A 243 12.28 25.99 -9.68
N GLU A 244 11.82 26.15 -8.45
CA GLU A 244 12.41 27.09 -7.51
C GLU A 244 13.81 26.65 -7.07
N SER A 245 14.68 27.63 -6.80
CA SER A 245 16.03 27.38 -6.30
C SER A 245 16.05 26.94 -4.83
N GLY A 246 16.92 25.99 -4.50
CA GLY A 246 17.47 25.86 -3.14
C GLY A 246 16.83 24.82 -2.21
N LEU A 247 15.97 23.92 -2.72
CA LEU A 247 15.42 22.83 -1.88
C LEU A 247 16.24 21.54 -1.95
N TYR A 248 16.62 21.12 -3.16
CA TYR A 248 17.45 19.95 -3.41
C TYR A 248 18.49 20.26 -4.47
N ASP A 249 19.78 20.09 -4.15
CA ASP A 249 20.87 20.34 -5.11
C ASP A 249 20.76 19.39 -6.33
N ARG A 250 20.30 18.16 -6.09
CA ARG A 250 20.15 17.15 -7.15
C ARG A 250 18.97 17.40 -8.09
N ALA A 251 17.98 18.20 -7.69
CA ALA A 251 16.75 18.32 -8.46
C ALA A 251 16.96 19.25 -9.65
N ASN A 252 16.57 18.79 -10.84
CA ASN A 252 16.55 19.62 -12.05
C ASN A 252 15.17 19.63 -12.71
N ILE A 253 14.17 19.03 -12.08
CA ILE A 253 12.78 19.09 -12.50
C ILE A 253 11.87 19.11 -11.27
N LYS A 254 10.86 19.97 -11.31
CA LYS A 254 9.71 19.97 -10.41
C LYS A 254 8.47 19.58 -11.20
N MET A 255 7.64 18.73 -10.61
CA MET A 255 6.39 18.33 -11.24
C MET A 255 5.23 18.50 -10.28
N VAL A 256 4.04 18.78 -10.82
CA VAL A 256 2.82 19.04 -10.06
C VAL A 256 1.65 18.25 -10.64
N LYS A 257 0.78 17.76 -9.76
CA LYS A 257 -0.52 17.21 -10.08
C LYS A 257 -1.59 17.98 -9.30
N ASN A 258 -2.59 18.47 -10.01
CA ASN A 258 -3.81 19.02 -9.42
C ASN A 258 -4.90 17.92 -9.40
N PHE A 259 -5.76 17.96 -8.38
CA PHE A 259 -6.90 17.07 -8.21
C PHE A 259 -8.22 17.74 -8.57
#